data_AF-A0A2N3GFR5-F1
#
_entry.id   AF-A0A2N3GFR5-F1
#
_cell.length_a   1.000
_cell.length_b   1.000
_cell.length_c   1.000
_cell.angle_alpha   90.00
_cell.angle_beta   90.00
_cell.angle_gamma   90.00
#
_symmetry.space_group_name_H-M   'P 1'
#
loop_
_entity.id
_entity.type
_entity.pdbx_description
1 polymer ?
#
loop_
_entity_poly.entity_id
_entity_poly.type
_entity_poly.pdbx_seq_one_letter_code
_entity_poly.pdbx_strand_id
1 'polypeptide(L)'
;MRITVAALVSALVITPVIGVSVTTTPAQAAPVVRTSVVKPQALKYKFKNCTALNKVYANGVGKKNAKDHTSGTPVTSFLHSDSLYKKIIKYRKSLDRDKDGIACERA
;
A
#
# COMPACT_ATOMS: atom_id res chain seq x y z
N MET A 1 6.28 -53.85 8.49
CA MET A 1 7.74 -53.64 8.33
C MET A 1 8.12 -52.48 9.24
N ARG A 2 8.68 -52.78 10.43
CA ARG A 2 9.03 -51.81 11.46
C ARG A 2 10.51 -51.46 11.27
N ILE A 3 10.84 -50.18 11.12
CA ILE A 3 12.22 -49.70 11.07
C ILE A 3 12.39 -48.72 12.23
N THR A 4 13.06 -49.19 13.28
CA THR A 4 13.62 -48.40 14.37
C THR A 4 14.97 -47.83 13.94
N VAL A 5 15.22 -46.54 14.16
CA VAL A 5 16.57 -45.97 14.10
C VAL A 5 16.81 -45.19 15.39
N ALA A 6 17.82 -45.64 16.13
CA ALA A 6 18.28 -45.10 17.39
C ALA A 6 19.24 -43.93 17.19
N ALA A 7 19.27 -43.07 18.20
CA ALA A 7 19.99 -41.82 18.31
C ALA A 7 21.53 -41.93 18.22
N LEU A 8 22.18 -40.88 17.73
CA LEU A 8 23.55 -40.54 18.10
C LEU A 8 23.66 -39.03 18.35
N VAL A 9 23.92 -38.71 19.61
CA VAL A 9 24.25 -37.37 20.12
C VAL A 9 25.74 -37.16 19.89
N SER A 10 26.15 -36.03 19.33
CA SER A 10 27.57 -35.68 19.22
C SER A 10 27.74 -34.21 19.60
N ALA A 11 28.20 -34.01 20.84
CA ALA A 11 28.72 -32.74 21.30
C ALA A 11 30.22 -32.69 20.96
N LEU A 12 30.67 -31.62 20.29
CA LEU A 12 32.08 -31.27 20.20
C LEU A 12 32.22 -29.75 20.38
N VAL A 13 32.89 -29.39 21.46
CA VAL A 13 33.31 -28.04 21.84
C VAL A 13 34.60 -27.69 21.10
N ILE A 14 34.67 -26.50 20.47
CA ILE A 14 35.91 -25.92 19.93
C ILE A 14 35.90 -24.41 20.22
N THR A 15 36.82 -23.97 21.07
CA THR A 15 37.33 -22.59 21.26
C THR A 15 38.39 -22.26 20.17
N PRO A 16 39.11 -21.12 20.16
CA PRO A 16 38.81 -19.72 20.47
C PRO A 16 39.17 -18.80 19.26
N VAL A 17 38.64 -17.57 19.16
CA VAL A 17 39.36 -16.50 18.43
C VAL A 17 38.98 -15.10 18.90
N ILE A 18 40.00 -14.36 19.33
CA ILE A 18 39.99 -12.93 19.60
C ILE A 18 39.77 -12.21 18.26
N GLY A 19 38.62 -11.56 18.12
CA GLY A 19 38.26 -10.76 16.94
C GLY A 19 38.49 -9.27 17.20
N VAL A 20 39.56 -8.75 16.63
CA VAL A 20 39.91 -7.33 16.53
C VAL A 20 38.71 -6.50 16.09
N SER A 21 38.31 -5.50 16.90
CA SER A 21 37.31 -4.51 16.50
C SER A 21 37.95 -3.49 15.57
N VAL A 22 37.88 -3.73 14.27
CA VAL A 22 38.15 -2.71 13.26
C VAL A 22 36.91 -1.84 13.17
N THR A 23 36.97 -0.63 13.72
CA THR A 23 35.94 0.39 13.51
C THR A 23 36.02 0.87 12.06
N THR A 24 35.28 0.21 11.17
CA THR A 24 35.01 0.74 9.83
C THR A 24 34.00 1.87 9.98
N THR A 25 34.45 3.12 9.93
CA THR A 25 33.59 4.29 9.77
C THR A 25 32.76 4.11 8.50
N PRO A 26 31.42 4.08 8.57
CA PRO A 26 30.61 4.14 7.36
C PRO A 26 30.76 5.54 6.76
N ALA A 27 31.29 5.59 5.53
CA ALA A 27 31.21 6.78 4.69
C ALA A 27 29.72 7.11 4.51
N GLN A 28 29.27 8.16 5.19
CA GLN A 28 27.89 8.61 5.19
C GLN A 28 27.61 9.22 3.82
N ALA A 29 27.11 8.41 2.90
CA ALA A 29 26.63 8.86 1.60
C ALA A 29 25.47 9.85 1.83
N ALA A 30 25.70 11.12 1.47
CA ALA A 30 24.69 12.16 1.60
C ALA A 30 23.40 11.78 0.83
N PRO A 31 22.21 12.05 1.39
CA PRO A 31 20.96 11.77 0.70
C PRO A 31 20.84 12.73 -0.49
N VAL A 32 21.05 12.20 -1.70
CA VAL A 32 20.77 12.94 -2.94
C VAL A 32 19.25 12.99 -3.08
N VAL A 33 18.66 14.09 -2.62
CA VAL A 33 17.23 14.35 -2.75
C VAL A 33 16.89 14.47 -4.23
N ARG A 34 16.40 13.39 -4.82
CA ARG A 34 15.86 13.39 -6.18
C ARG A 34 14.47 14.02 -6.13
N THR A 35 14.40 15.32 -6.38
CA THR A 35 13.16 16.03 -6.67
C THR A 35 12.65 15.57 -8.03
N SER A 36 11.87 14.49 -8.04
CA SER A 36 11.11 14.07 -9.21
C SER A 36 10.08 15.15 -9.52
N VAL A 37 10.31 15.91 -10.59
CA VAL A 37 9.33 16.85 -11.15
C VAL A 37 8.17 16.02 -11.71
N VAL A 38 7.11 15.86 -10.91
CA VAL A 38 5.89 15.18 -11.35
C VAL A 38 5.11 16.17 -12.21
N LYS A 39 5.09 15.92 -13.53
CA LYS A 39 4.22 16.65 -14.47
C LYS A 39 2.76 16.55 -13.99
N PRO A 40 1.95 17.64 -14.04
CA PRO A 40 0.54 17.57 -13.69
C PRO A 40 -0.16 16.51 -14.54
N GLN A 41 -0.61 15.43 -13.91
CA GLN A 41 -1.38 14.40 -14.59
C GLN A 41 -2.81 14.91 -14.73
N ALA A 42 -3.31 14.92 -15.97
CA ALA A 42 -4.70 15.24 -16.22
C ALA A 42 -5.61 14.25 -15.45
N LEU A 43 -6.53 14.77 -14.64
CA LEU A 43 -7.40 13.95 -13.81
C LEU A 43 -8.31 13.06 -14.69
N LYS A 44 -8.07 11.75 -14.64
CA LYS A 44 -8.90 10.76 -15.32
C LYS A 44 -10.18 10.54 -14.52
N TYR A 45 -11.33 10.60 -15.20
CA TYR A 45 -12.66 10.47 -14.57
C TYR A 45 -13.57 9.43 -15.23
N LYS A 46 -13.22 8.93 -16.43
CA LYS A 46 -14.00 7.90 -17.14
C LYS A 46 -13.44 6.52 -16.82
N PHE A 47 -14.19 5.75 -16.05
CA PHE A 47 -13.82 4.39 -15.64
C PHE A 47 -14.95 3.40 -15.93
N LYS A 48 -14.58 2.23 -16.46
CA LYS A 48 -15.54 1.16 -16.77
C LYS A 48 -16.06 0.47 -15.50
N ASN A 49 -15.20 0.33 -14.49
CA ASN A 49 -15.46 -0.37 -13.24
C ASN A 49 -14.51 0.10 -12.13
N CYS A 50 -14.74 -0.35 -10.90
CA CYS A 50 -13.94 -0.01 -9.73
C CYS A 50 -12.48 -0.46 -9.86
N THR A 51 -12.21 -1.63 -10.45
CA THR A 51 -10.83 -2.08 -10.69
C THR A 51 -10.03 -1.08 -11.53
N ALA A 52 -10.63 -0.50 -12.57
CA ALA A 52 -9.98 0.51 -13.40
C ALA A 52 -9.81 1.85 -12.66
N LEU A 53 -10.75 2.21 -11.79
CA LEU A 53 -10.66 3.40 -10.94
C LEU A 53 -9.55 3.23 -9.90
N ASN A 54 -9.52 2.12 -9.17
CA ASN A 54 -8.56 1.87 -8.10
C ASN A 54 -7.12 1.70 -8.60
N LYS A 55 -6.91 1.38 -9.88
CA LYS A 55 -5.57 1.45 -10.51
C LYS A 55 -5.01 2.88 -10.56
N VAL A 56 -5.88 3.89 -10.58
CA VAL A 56 -5.49 5.31 -10.63
C VAL A 56 -5.65 5.98 -9.26
N TYR A 57 -6.71 5.66 -8.54
CA TYR A 57 -7.02 6.17 -7.21
C TYR A 57 -7.16 5.00 -6.24
N ALA A 58 -6.05 4.58 -5.64
CA ALA A 58 -5.91 3.33 -4.89
C ALA A 58 -7.10 2.97 -3.98
N ASN A 59 -7.55 3.97 -3.20
CA ASN A 59 -8.60 3.84 -2.18
C ASN A 59 -9.93 4.47 -2.61
N GLY A 60 -10.06 4.88 -3.87
CA GLY A 60 -11.26 5.52 -4.40
C GLY A 60 -11.18 7.06 -4.44
N VAL A 61 -12.30 7.68 -4.80
CA VAL A 61 -12.46 9.15 -4.85
C VAL A 61 -13.78 9.51 -4.18
N GLY A 62 -13.75 10.38 -3.18
CA GLY A 62 -14.94 10.82 -2.47
C GLY A 62 -15.09 12.34 -2.42
N LYS A 63 -16.24 12.79 -1.95
CA LYS A 63 -16.48 14.20 -1.61
C LYS A 63 -15.63 14.60 -0.41
N LYS A 64 -15.32 15.88 -0.27
CA LYS A 64 -14.49 16.41 0.84
C LYS A 64 -15.00 16.01 2.23
N ASN A 65 -16.31 15.92 2.38
CA ASN A 65 -16.98 15.57 3.64
C ASN A 65 -17.64 14.18 3.58
N ALA A 66 -17.26 13.34 2.61
CA ALA A 66 -17.77 11.98 2.53
C ALA A 66 -17.22 11.15 3.69
N LYS A 67 -18.00 10.19 4.16
CA LYS A 67 -17.62 9.24 5.19
C LYS A 67 -18.04 7.86 4.72
N ASP A 68 -17.11 6.93 4.77
CA ASP A 68 -17.40 5.53 4.48
C ASP A 68 -18.33 4.99 5.56
N HIS A 69 -19.48 4.46 5.14
CA HIS A 69 -20.51 3.89 6.02
C HIS A 69 -20.41 2.35 6.14
N THR A 70 -19.25 1.78 5.79
CA THR A 70 -18.94 0.37 6.00
C THR A 70 -19.06 -0.02 7.48
N SER A 71 -19.71 -1.15 7.76
CA SER A 71 -19.87 -1.71 9.12
C SER A 71 -18.56 -2.19 9.77
N GLY A 72 -17.47 -2.24 8.99
CA GLY A 72 -16.13 -2.64 9.42
C GLY A 72 -15.21 -1.45 9.67
N THR A 73 -13.98 -1.53 9.16
CA THR A 73 -13.04 -0.40 9.23
C THR A 73 -13.33 0.55 8.07
N PRO A 74 -13.67 1.82 8.34
CA PRO A 74 -13.95 2.79 7.29
C PRO A 74 -12.65 3.18 6.55
N VAL A 75 -12.73 3.27 5.23
CA VAL A 75 -11.67 3.79 4.39
C VAL A 75 -11.63 5.31 4.51
N THR A 76 -10.48 5.86 4.89
CA THR A 76 -10.29 7.32 5.05
C THR A 76 -9.22 7.89 4.12
N SER A 77 -8.50 7.02 3.42
CA SER A 77 -7.33 7.32 2.58
C SER A 77 -7.69 7.55 1.10
N PHE A 78 -8.98 7.77 0.80
CA PHE A 78 -9.44 8.07 -0.55
C PHE A 78 -9.15 9.52 -0.95
N LEU A 79 -9.15 9.78 -2.26
CA LEU A 79 -8.91 11.12 -2.76
C LEU A 79 -10.15 12.00 -2.51
N HIS A 80 -9.99 13.07 -1.74
CA HIS A 80 -11.04 14.04 -1.46
C HIS A 80 -11.15 15.10 -2.57
N SER A 81 -12.13 14.98 -3.46
CA SER A 81 -12.38 15.96 -4.52
C SER A 81 -13.81 15.93 -5.05
N ASP A 82 -14.61 16.92 -4.66
CA ASP A 82 -16.01 17.07 -5.10
C ASP A 82 -16.14 17.17 -6.61
N SER A 83 -15.23 17.90 -7.28
CA SER A 83 -15.25 18.09 -8.73
C SER A 83 -14.98 16.78 -9.46
N LEU A 84 -14.00 16.01 -8.99
CA LEU A 84 -13.63 14.73 -9.59
C LEU A 84 -14.70 13.67 -9.32
N TYR A 85 -15.17 13.55 -8.08
CA TYR A 85 -16.27 12.66 -7.71
C TYR A 85 -17.50 12.92 -8.59
N LYS A 86 -17.95 14.19 -8.72
CA LYS A 86 -19.09 14.55 -9.57
C LYS A 86 -18.90 14.12 -11.03
N LYS A 87 -17.69 14.27 -11.59
CA LYS A 87 -17.38 13.84 -12.97
C LYS A 87 -17.42 12.32 -13.11
N ILE A 88 -16.88 11.58 -12.14
CA ILE A 88 -16.87 10.12 -12.09
C ILE A 88 -18.32 9.58 -12.04
N ILE A 89 -19.12 10.07 -11.09
CA ILE A 89 -20.53 9.64 -10.91
C ILE A 89 -21.42 10.05 -12.09
N LYS A 90 -21.22 11.25 -12.65
CA LYS A 90 -21.95 11.68 -13.85
C LYS A 90 -21.68 10.76 -15.04
N TYR A 91 -20.44 10.25 -15.17
CA TYR A 91 -20.11 9.29 -16.22
C TYR A 91 -20.71 7.90 -15.94
N ARG A 92 -20.59 7.40 -14.70
CA ARG A 92 -21.13 6.09 -14.31
C ARG A 92 -21.52 6.07 -12.84
N LYS A 93 -22.83 6.15 -12.57
CA LYS A 93 -23.38 6.15 -11.21
C LYS A 93 -23.08 4.88 -10.42
N SER A 94 -22.94 3.73 -11.10
CA SER A 94 -22.65 2.45 -10.46
C SER A 94 -21.21 2.31 -9.93
N LEU A 95 -20.41 3.39 -9.96
CA LEU A 95 -19.13 3.45 -9.27
C LEU A 95 -19.26 3.80 -7.78
N ASP A 96 -20.39 4.38 -7.38
CA ASP A 96 -20.76 4.60 -5.98
C ASP A 96 -22.11 3.90 -5.79
N ARG A 97 -22.04 2.62 -5.39
CA ARG A 97 -23.20 1.70 -5.46
C ARG A 97 -24.18 1.97 -4.33
N ASP A 98 -23.65 2.27 -3.16
CA ASP A 98 -24.33 2.55 -1.89
C ASP A 98 -24.60 4.03 -1.65
N LYS A 99 -24.04 4.93 -2.47
CA LYS A 99 -24.37 6.36 -2.54
C LYS A 99 -23.98 7.13 -1.27
N ASP A 100 -22.90 6.72 -0.63
CA ASP A 100 -22.38 7.37 0.58
C ASP A 100 -21.51 8.60 0.25
N GLY A 101 -21.25 8.84 -1.04
CA GLY A 101 -20.43 9.96 -1.49
C GLY A 101 -18.98 9.58 -1.77
N ILE A 102 -18.66 8.29 -1.83
CA ILE A 102 -17.36 7.74 -2.15
C ILE A 102 -17.50 6.79 -3.36
N ALA A 103 -16.63 6.96 -4.35
CA ALA A 103 -16.63 6.13 -5.53
C ALA A 103 -15.59 5.03 -5.37
N CYS A 104 -16.08 3.78 -5.35
CA CYS A 104 -15.29 2.57 -5.30
C CYS A 104 -14.28 2.57 -4.14
N GLU A 105 -14.73 2.85 -2.91
CA GLU A 105 -13.88 2.66 -1.73
C GLU A 105 -13.36 1.22 -1.67
N ARG A 106 -12.11 1.12 -1.20
CA ARG A 106 -11.45 -0.16 -1.00
C ARG A 106 -10.50 -0.03 0.18
N ALA A 107 -10.72 -0.86 1.20
CA ALA A 107 -9.84 -1.02 2.35
C ALA A 107 -8.52 -1.72 1.97
#